data_AF-A0A8T5RSU0-F1
#
_entry.id   AF-A0A8T5RSU0-F1
#
_cell.length_a   1.000
_cell.length_b   1.000
_cell.length_c   1.000
_cell.angle_alpha   90.00
_cell.angle_beta   90.00
_cell.angle_gamma   90.00
#
_symmetry.space_group_name_H-M   'P 1'
#
loop_
_entity.id
_entity.type
_entity.pdbx_description
1 polymer ?
#
loop_
_entity_poly.entity_id
_entity_poly.type
_entity_poly.pdbx_seq_one_letter_code
_entity_poly.pdbx_strand_id
1 'polypeptide(L)'
;MTEENTEQVEEKEEKRKIKVISEIDDKIGIQGQSFMKGQFKEALDLADQIITLAKTENLTSFIREQEQLIARINGIIKDRKEKERQKALVELLKESKKLENSYNDAIKSGDFVSVEQIIREAKKFILQSDDKKLMIKWDNLE
;
A
#
# COMPACT_ATOMS: atom_id res chain seq x y z
N MET A 1 46.80 -6.54 -36.24
CA MET A 1 45.76 -5.54 -35.88
C MET A 1 45.09 -5.95 -34.58
N THR A 2 45.84 -6.23 -33.50
CA THR A 2 45.37 -7.25 -32.54
C THR A 2 45.60 -6.99 -31.05
N GLU A 3 46.19 -5.86 -30.65
CA GLU A 3 46.33 -5.52 -29.21
C GLU A 3 45.74 -4.14 -28.90
N GLU A 4 46.07 -3.11 -29.70
CA GLU A 4 45.52 -1.74 -29.52
C GLU A 4 43.99 -1.65 -29.65
N ASN A 5 43.36 -2.52 -30.45
CA ASN A 5 41.89 -2.54 -30.59
C ASN A 5 41.19 -3.18 -29.38
N THR A 6 41.87 -4.06 -28.65
CA THR A 6 41.29 -4.77 -27.49
C THR A 6 41.32 -3.87 -26.26
N GLU A 7 42.44 -3.18 -26.03
CA GLU A 7 42.59 -2.20 -24.94
C GLU A 7 41.61 -1.02 -25.09
N GLN A 8 41.38 -0.52 -26.31
CA GLN A 8 40.41 0.56 -26.54
C GLN A 8 38.95 0.15 -26.31
N VAL A 9 38.62 -1.14 -26.45
CA VAL A 9 37.27 -1.66 -26.18
C VAL A 9 37.06 -1.80 -24.68
N GLU A 10 38.03 -2.35 -23.95
CA GLU A 10 37.98 -2.48 -22.48
C GLU A 10 37.86 -1.12 -21.79
N GLU A 11 38.62 -0.11 -22.21
CA GLU A 11 38.57 1.25 -21.64
C GLU A 11 37.19 1.92 -21.85
N LYS A 12 36.55 1.66 -23.00
CA LYS A 12 35.20 2.18 -23.30
C LYS A 12 34.14 1.49 -22.46
N GLU A 13 34.24 0.19 -22.25
CA GLU A 13 33.32 -0.57 -21.40
C GLU A 13 33.44 -0.15 -19.93
N GLU A 14 34.66 0.06 -19.45
CA GLU A 14 34.90 0.52 -18.08
C GLU A 14 34.34 1.93 -17.83
N LYS A 15 34.55 2.86 -18.77
CA LYS A 15 33.93 4.19 -18.73
C LYS A 15 32.40 4.14 -18.73
N ARG A 16 31.81 3.22 -19.51
CA ARG A 16 30.36 3.03 -19.55
C ARG A 16 29.83 2.57 -18.19
N LYS A 17 30.49 1.57 -17.60
CA LYS A 17 30.13 1.02 -16.29
C LYS A 17 30.23 2.06 -15.18
N ILE A 18 31.29 2.87 -15.15
CA ILE A 18 31.47 3.97 -14.18
C ILE A 18 30.32 4.98 -14.29
N LYS A 19 29.95 5.35 -15.53
CA LYS A 19 28.83 6.28 -15.76
C LYS A 19 27.51 5.72 -15.23
N VAL A 20 27.23 4.44 -15.49
CA VAL A 20 26.02 3.77 -14.99
C VAL A 20 26.00 3.74 -13.46
N ILE A 21 27.12 3.44 -12.81
CA ILE A 21 27.22 3.45 -11.34
C ILE A 21 26.93 4.85 -10.79
N SER A 22 27.52 5.90 -11.38
CA SER A 22 27.25 7.28 -10.97
C SER A 22 25.77 7.66 -11.10
N GLU A 23 25.11 7.27 -12.20
CA GLU A 23 23.67 7.52 -12.40
C GLU A 23 22.81 6.76 -11.38
N ILE A 24 23.24 5.57 -10.97
CA ILE A 24 22.59 4.80 -9.92
C ILE A 24 22.73 5.49 -8.56
N ASP A 25 23.93 5.94 -8.20
CA ASP A 25 24.18 6.60 -6.91
C ASP A 25 23.35 7.88 -6.74
N ASP A 26 23.24 8.70 -7.78
CA ASP A 26 22.38 9.88 -7.78
C ASP A 26 20.91 9.53 -7.53
N LYS A 27 20.42 8.46 -8.18
CA LYS A 27 19.05 7.96 -7.99
C LYS A 27 18.84 7.40 -6.59
N ILE A 28 19.82 6.71 -6.01
CA ILE A 28 19.76 6.20 -4.64
C ILE A 28 19.61 7.37 -3.64
N GLY A 29 20.34 8.47 -3.86
CA GLY A 29 20.20 9.68 -3.05
C GLY A 29 18.77 10.24 -3.05
N ILE A 30 18.18 10.39 -4.23
CA ILE A 30 16.80 10.89 -4.39
C ILE A 30 15.78 9.90 -3.82
N GLN A 31 16.00 8.60 -4.03
CA GLN A 31 15.15 7.54 -3.51
C GLN A 31 15.13 7.53 -1.98
N GLY A 32 16.30 7.65 -1.35
CA GLY A 32 16.41 7.74 0.11
C GLY A 32 15.62 8.92 0.67
N GLN A 33 15.71 10.09 0.03
CA GLN A 33 14.92 11.26 0.42
C GLN A 33 13.41 11.04 0.26
N SER A 34 12.99 10.47 -0.87
CA SER A 34 11.58 10.17 -1.15
C SER A 34 11.01 9.18 -0.13
N PHE A 35 11.78 8.15 0.22
CA PHE A 35 11.43 7.17 1.25
C PHE A 35 11.27 7.83 2.62
N MET A 36 12.23 8.67 3.04
CA MET A 36 12.17 9.39 4.33
C MET A 36 10.96 10.33 4.43
N LYS A 37 10.54 10.94 3.31
CA LYS A 37 9.33 11.78 3.24
C LYS A 37 8.02 10.98 3.16
N GLY A 38 8.09 9.65 3.08
CA GLY A 38 6.92 8.79 2.89
C GLY A 38 6.33 8.83 1.48
N GLN A 39 7.05 9.39 0.51
CA GLN A 39 6.69 9.42 -0.91
C GLN A 39 7.01 8.06 -1.54
N PHE A 40 6.28 7.03 -1.12
CA PHE A 40 6.60 5.64 -1.48
C PHE A 40 6.45 5.33 -2.96
N LYS A 41 5.52 6.00 -3.66
CA LYS A 41 5.38 5.85 -5.11
C LYS A 41 6.65 6.30 -5.84
N GLU A 42 7.16 7.48 -5.50
CA GLU A 42 8.39 8.03 -6.08
C GLU A 42 9.61 7.15 -5.74
N ALA A 43 9.68 6.63 -4.51
CA ALA A 43 10.75 5.72 -4.11
C ALA A 43 10.73 4.39 -4.88
N LEU A 44 9.54 3.85 -5.19
CA LEU A 44 9.36 2.66 -6.02
C LEU A 44 9.72 2.92 -7.49
N ASP A 45 9.23 4.03 -8.07
CA ASP A 45 9.54 4.42 -9.44
C ASP A 45 11.06 4.58 -9.65
N LEU A 46 11.78 5.08 -8.64
CA LEU A 46 13.25 5.16 -8.65
C LEU A 46 13.92 3.79 -8.49
N ALA A 47 13.35 2.88 -7.68
CA ALA A 47 13.87 1.53 -7.52
C ALA A 47 13.85 0.78 -8.86
N ASP A 48 12.74 0.87 -9.59
CA ASP A 48 12.61 0.25 -10.91
C ASP A 48 13.61 0.83 -11.92
N GLN A 49 13.81 2.15 -11.92
CA GLN A 49 14.82 2.79 -12.76
C GLN A 49 16.25 2.32 -12.44
N ILE A 50 16.60 2.19 -11.16
CA ILE A 50 17.90 1.68 -10.72
C ILE A 50 18.09 0.23 -11.17
N ILE A 51 17.06 -0.62 -11.04
CA ILE A 51 17.11 -2.00 -11.53
C ILE A 51 17.35 -2.04 -13.04
N THR A 52 16.65 -1.20 -13.81
CA THR A 52 16.85 -1.12 -15.27
C THR A 52 18.28 -0.74 -15.62
N LEU A 53 18.86 0.26 -14.96
CA LEU A 53 20.26 0.66 -15.17
C LEU A 53 21.23 -0.46 -14.76
N ALA A 54 21.05 -1.04 -13.58
CA ALA A 54 21.91 -2.10 -13.06
C ALA A 54 21.91 -3.36 -13.94
N LYS A 55 20.79 -3.69 -14.59
CA LYS A 55 20.70 -4.80 -15.56
C LYS A 55 21.58 -4.58 -16.79
N THR A 56 21.78 -3.35 -17.23
CA THR A 56 22.62 -3.06 -18.42
C THR A 56 24.09 -3.42 -18.21
N GLU A 57 24.56 -3.42 -16.96
CA GLU A 57 25.94 -3.70 -16.57
C GLU A 57 26.09 -4.94 -15.67
N ASN A 58 25.04 -5.77 -15.56
CA ASN A 58 25.00 -6.96 -14.71
C ASN A 58 25.35 -6.68 -13.22
N LEU A 59 24.96 -5.53 -12.68
CA LEU A 59 25.25 -5.13 -11.30
C LEU A 59 24.26 -5.77 -10.32
N THR A 60 24.44 -7.06 -10.05
CA THR A 60 23.51 -7.89 -9.26
C THR A 60 23.30 -7.42 -7.82
N SER A 61 24.30 -6.79 -7.18
CA SER A 61 24.17 -6.24 -5.83
C SER A 61 23.10 -5.14 -5.78
N PHE A 62 23.17 -4.17 -6.70
CA PHE A 62 22.19 -3.09 -6.80
C PHE A 62 20.79 -3.63 -7.07
N ILE A 63 20.64 -4.59 -7.99
CA ILE A 63 19.33 -5.20 -8.28
C ILE A 63 18.72 -5.79 -7.01
N ARG A 64 19.49 -6.60 -6.27
CA ARG A 64 19.03 -7.24 -5.04
C ARG A 64 18.63 -6.24 -3.96
N GLU A 65 19.40 -5.17 -3.79
CA GLU A 65 19.10 -4.12 -2.81
C GLU A 65 17.79 -3.39 -3.14
N GLN A 66 17.55 -3.11 -4.42
CA GLN A 66 16.32 -2.47 -4.86
C GLN A 66 15.10 -3.38 -4.72
N GLU A 67 15.22 -4.67 -5.04
CA GLU A 67 14.14 -5.65 -4.82
C GLU A 67 13.76 -5.76 -3.34
N GLN A 68 14.75 -5.74 -2.44
CA GLN A 68 14.52 -5.73 -1.00
C GLN A 68 13.80 -4.45 -0.54
N LEU A 69 14.19 -3.29 -1.08
CA LEU A 69 13.52 -2.03 -0.78
C LEU A 69 12.06 -2.03 -1.26
N ILE A 70 11.79 -2.53 -2.47
CA ILE A 70 10.43 -2.67 -3.01
C ILE A 70 9.57 -3.55 -2.08
N ALA A 71 10.09 -4.71 -1.67
CA ALA A 71 9.40 -5.60 -0.74
C ALA A 71 9.09 -4.91 0.59
N ARG A 72 10.06 -4.16 1.14
CA ARG A 72 9.89 -3.39 2.37
C ARG A 72 8.81 -2.31 2.25
N ILE A 73 8.83 -1.51 1.18
CA ILE A 73 7.83 -0.47 0.94
C ILE A 73 6.44 -1.08 0.81
N ASN A 74 6.30 -2.17 0.06
CA ASN A 74 5.03 -2.87 -0.09
C ASN A 74 4.49 -3.41 1.24
N GLY A 75 5.37 -3.91 2.11
CA GLY A 75 5.02 -4.28 3.49
C GLY A 75 4.44 -3.11 4.27
N ILE A 76 5.10 -1.95 4.24
CA ILE A 76 4.62 -0.74 4.93
C ILE A 76 3.24 -0.29 4.39
N ILE A 77 3.05 -0.29 3.08
CA ILE A 77 1.78 0.09 2.45
C ILE A 77 0.66 -0.86 2.89
N LYS A 78 0.93 -2.17 2.89
CA LYS A 78 -0.02 -3.19 3.34
C LYS A 78 -0.42 -2.99 4.80
N ASP A 79 0.55 -2.78 5.68
CA ASP A 79 0.29 -2.57 7.11
C ASP A 79 -0.52 -1.30 7.38
N ARG A 80 -0.28 -0.22 6.61
CA ARG A 80 -1.09 1.00 6.69
C ARG A 80 -2.53 0.76 6.30
N LYS A 81 -2.75 0.08 5.17
CA LYS A 81 -4.10 -0.27 4.70
C LYS A 81 -4.84 -1.15 5.72
N GLU A 82 -4.15 -2.12 6.30
CA GLU A 82 -4.74 -2.99 7.31
C GLU A 82 -5.10 -2.22 8.59
N LYS A 83 -4.23 -1.31 9.05
CA LYS A 83 -4.54 -0.43 10.18
C LYS A 83 -5.73 0.49 9.91
N GLU A 84 -5.83 1.05 8.71
CA GLU A 84 -6.98 1.88 8.30
C GLU A 84 -8.27 1.05 8.27
N ARG A 85 -8.20 -0.16 7.71
CA ARG A 85 -9.32 -1.11 7.71
C ARG A 85 -9.77 -1.45 9.13
N GLN A 86 -8.84 -1.76 10.04
CA GLN A 86 -9.17 -2.07 11.43
C GLN A 86 -9.79 -0.88 12.15
N LYS A 87 -9.28 0.34 11.94
CA LYS A 87 -9.89 1.55 12.49
C LYS A 87 -11.32 1.75 11.98
N ALA A 88 -11.53 1.60 10.67
CA ALA A 88 -12.86 1.69 10.08
C ALA A 88 -13.80 0.63 10.70
N LEU A 89 -13.34 -0.61 10.86
CA LEU A 89 -14.12 -1.67 11.50
C LEU A 89 -14.49 -1.35 12.95
N VAL A 90 -13.57 -0.79 13.74
CA VAL A 90 -13.87 -0.37 15.12
C VAL A 90 -14.94 0.70 15.17
N GLU A 91 -14.87 1.71 14.29
CA GLU A 91 -15.91 2.75 14.21
C GLU A 91 -17.26 2.16 13.75
N LEU A 92 -17.25 1.23 12.79
CA LEU A 92 -18.46 0.52 12.35
C LEU A 92 -19.11 -0.27 13.50
N LEU A 93 -18.31 -0.96 14.32
CA LEU A 93 -18.82 -1.71 15.47
C LEU A 93 -19.44 -0.77 16.54
N LYS A 94 -18.84 0.40 16.77
CA LYS A 94 -19.41 1.41 17.68
C LYS A 94 -20.75 1.92 17.16
N GLU A 95 -20.84 2.24 15.88
CA GLU A 95 -22.07 2.76 15.28
C GLU A 95 -23.18 1.70 15.27
N SER A 96 -22.84 0.45 14.93
CA SER A 96 -23.78 -0.66 15.03
C SER A 96 -24.33 -0.84 16.45
N LYS A 97 -23.51 -0.64 17.48
CA LYS A 97 -23.96 -0.75 18.88
C LYS A 97 -24.90 0.38 19.27
N LYS A 98 -24.67 1.60 18.76
CA LYS A 98 -25.61 2.72 18.97
C LYS A 98 -26.96 2.44 18.32
N LEU A 99 -26.95 2.00 17.06
CA LEU A 99 -28.17 1.63 16.34
C LEU A 99 -28.94 0.52 17.04
N GLU A 100 -28.24 -0.49 17.58
CA GLU A 100 -28.88 -1.55 18.36
C GLU A 100 -29.55 -1.02 19.65
N ASN A 101 -28.90 -0.09 20.36
CA ASN A 101 -29.51 0.55 21.53
C ASN A 101 -30.76 1.36 21.13
N SER A 102 -30.65 2.19 20.09
CA SER A 102 -31.77 2.98 19.58
C SER A 102 -32.93 2.10 19.11
N TYR A 103 -32.64 0.98 18.45
CA TYR A 103 -33.64 0.00 18.04
C TYR A 103 -34.38 -0.58 19.26
N ASN A 104 -33.62 -1.03 20.27
CA ASN A 104 -34.19 -1.59 21.49
C ASN A 104 -35.06 -0.58 22.25
N ASP A 105 -34.67 0.69 22.27
CA ASP A 105 -35.44 1.76 22.92
C ASP A 105 -36.71 2.08 22.14
N ALA A 106 -36.64 2.15 20.80
CA ALA A 106 -37.80 2.40 19.93
C ALA A 106 -38.82 1.25 19.97
N ILE A 107 -38.35 0.00 20.02
CA ILE A 107 -39.22 -1.18 20.21
C ILE A 107 -39.94 -1.11 21.56
N LYS A 108 -39.25 -0.74 22.65
CA LYS A 108 -39.84 -0.63 23.99
C LYS A 108 -40.87 0.50 24.08
N SER A 109 -40.64 1.60 23.37
CA SER A 109 -41.57 2.75 23.35
C SER A 109 -42.73 2.58 22.38
N GLY A 110 -42.72 1.54 21.54
CA GLY A 110 -43.72 1.33 20.50
C GLY A 110 -43.62 2.33 19.34
N ASP A 111 -42.47 2.99 19.17
CA ASP A 111 -42.22 3.92 18.07
C ASP A 111 -41.76 3.16 16.81
N PHE A 112 -42.73 2.53 16.14
CA PHE A 112 -42.46 1.72 14.96
C PHE A 112 -41.95 2.53 13.75
N VAL A 113 -42.21 3.84 13.70
CA VAL A 113 -41.66 4.73 12.66
C VAL A 113 -40.14 4.86 12.84
N SER A 114 -39.69 5.09 14.07
CA SER A 114 -38.26 5.13 14.40
C SER A 114 -37.59 3.77 14.20
N VAL A 115 -38.26 2.66 14.51
CA VAL A 115 -37.74 1.29 14.27
C VAL A 115 -37.42 1.07 12.79
N GLU A 116 -38.34 1.36 11.89
CA GLU A 116 -38.10 1.21 10.44
C GLU A 116 -36.93 2.07 9.95
N GLN A 117 -36.83 3.30 10.46
CA GLN A 117 -35.73 4.20 10.08
C GLN A 117 -34.38 3.65 10.54
N ILE A 118 -34.29 3.13 11.77
CA ILE A 118 -33.07 2.56 12.33
C ILE A 118 -32.64 1.32 11.55
N ILE A 119 -33.57 0.43 11.16
CA ILE A 119 -33.26 -0.74 10.32
C ILE A 119 -32.70 -0.31 8.96
N ARG A 120 -33.30 0.70 8.30
CA ARG A 120 -32.79 1.23 7.01
C ARG A 120 -31.41 1.84 7.14
N GLU A 121 -31.14 2.58 8.20
CA GLU A 121 -29.83 3.17 8.48
C GLU A 121 -28.78 2.09 8.76
N ALA A 122 -29.13 1.08 9.57
CA ALA A 122 -28.25 -0.07 9.83
C ALA A 122 -27.90 -0.83 8.54
N LYS A 123 -28.87 -1.11 7.66
CA LYS A 123 -28.63 -1.80 6.38
C LYS A 123 -27.65 -1.04 5.47
N LYS A 124 -27.75 0.28 5.39
CA LYS A 124 -26.79 1.12 4.63
C LYS A 124 -25.37 1.02 5.19
N PHE A 125 -25.23 0.97 6.51
CA PHE A 125 -23.94 0.84 7.20
C PHE A 125 -23.32 -0.55 7.07
N ILE A 126 -24.15 -1.59 7.10
CA ILE A 126 -23.73 -2.99 7.07
C ILE A 126 -23.22 -3.41 5.69
N LEU A 127 -23.76 -2.87 4.61
CA LEU A 127 -23.24 -3.05 3.25
C LEU A 127 -21.77 -2.62 3.10
N GLN A 128 -21.25 -1.80 4.01
CA GLN A 128 -19.88 -1.28 3.98
C GLN A 128 -18.90 -2.09 4.87
N SER A 129 -19.38 -2.99 5.73
CA SER A 129 -18.54 -3.61 6.78
C SER A 129 -17.89 -4.94 6.37
N ASP A 130 -18.28 -5.54 5.24
CA ASP A 130 -17.90 -6.91 4.82
C ASP A 130 -18.16 -8.00 5.90
N ASP A 131 -18.84 -7.66 7.00
CA ASP A 131 -19.10 -8.56 8.13
C ASP A 131 -20.40 -9.32 7.92
N LYS A 132 -20.26 -10.54 7.39
CA LYS A 132 -21.38 -11.46 7.13
C LYS A 132 -22.21 -11.78 8.38
N LYS A 133 -21.61 -11.80 9.58
CA LYS A 133 -22.37 -12.09 10.81
C LYS A 133 -23.22 -10.90 11.20
N LEU A 134 -22.67 -9.69 11.06
CA LEU A 134 -23.41 -8.46 11.29
C LEU A 134 -24.56 -8.30 10.29
N MET A 135 -24.34 -8.65 9.02
CA MET A 135 -25.39 -8.72 7.98
C MET A 135 -26.58 -9.59 8.41
N ILE A 136 -26.31 -10.86 8.75
CA ILE A 136 -27.35 -11.81 9.13
C ILE A 136 -28.14 -11.34 10.35
N LYS A 137 -27.49 -10.70 11.33
CA LYS A 137 -28.16 -10.21 12.55
C LYS A 137 -29.26 -9.20 12.24
N TRP A 138 -29.00 -8.26 11.33
CA TRP A 138 -29.92 -7.18 11.02
C TRP A 138 -30.96 -7.53 9.95
N ASP A 139 -30.64 -8.43 9.03
CA ASP A 139 -31.63 -8.95 8.06
C ASP A 139 -32.76 -9.72 8.76
N ASN A 140 -32.51 -10.32 9.92
CA ASN A 140 -33.50 -11.04 10.72
C ASN A 140 -34.40 -10.14 11.60
N LEU A 141 -34.22 -8.81 11.58
CA LEU A 141 -35.01 -7.86 12.37
C LEU A 141 -36.16 -7.21 11.56
N GLU A 142 -36.28 -7.56 10.28
CA GLU A 142 -37.38 -7.20 9.38
C GLU A 142 -38.52 -8.22 9.45
#